data_AF-L0KVF8-F1
#
_entry.id   AF-L0KVF8-F1
#
_cell.length_a   1.000
_cell.length_b   1.000
_cell.length_c   1.000
_cell.angle_alpha   90.00
_cell.angle_beta   90.00
_cell.angle_gamma   90.00
#
_symmetry.space_group_name_H-M   'P 1'
#
loop_
_entity.id
_entity.type
_entity.pdbx_description
1 polymer ?
#
loop_
_entity_poly.entity_id
_entity_poly.type
_entity_poly.pdbx_seq_one_letter_code
_entity_poly.pdbx_strand_id
1 'polypeptide(L)'
;MSYIPPGLPPFMTSQAGGPPPMASGGSFAQSLGAFGTMLKIQETISTRFPKSKVPWKDTRIFLRAHTIESIRSTPLYGFMMYLFKEVGLGDMQLVGYAPMHYVFAVPGCPVCSIYPALHDQKVCVATTDALHRFFKEDLELECMVEETECAKDSGAVCKFKISLQPISAYQILLDDNDKLILSGKRPQAIEQPELVSRVEILTIYKLLDRGKLSDIGEAYMQFAGSMPVKEKIFDPPWKTAEELKSIISKHGAFGAAFGEMAAKVQSVQPSATKMPPTPSVPSTSSVLPSSSVPPVPSIQEEVSKIKDEAKNAGSFAELIAKMKKQN
;
A
#
# COMPACT_ATOMS: atom_id res chain seq x y z
N MET A 1 57.19 -27.19 42.05
CA MET A 1 55.83 -26.70 42.38
C MET A 1 55.56 -25.41 41.62
N SER A 2 54.70 -25.42 40.59
CA SER A 2 53.80 -24.29 40.27
C SER A 2 52.69 -24.84 39.36
N TYR A 3 51.66 -25.44 39.95
CA TYR A 3 50.44 -25.80 39.22
C TYR A 3 49.65 -24.51 39.02
N ILE A 4 49.63 -23.96 37.81
CA ILE A 4 48.79 -22.81 37.44
C ILE A 4 47.48 -23.40 36.91
N PRO A 5 46.34 -23.22 37.59
CA PRO A 5 45.06 -23.72 37.09
C PRO A 5 44.64 -22.94 35.83
N PRO A 6 44.00 -23.58 34.84
CA PRO A 6 43.52 -22.90 33.65
C PRO A 6 42.43 -21.90 34.05
N GLY A 7 42.62 -20.63 33.66
CA GLY A 7 41.68 -19.55 33.92
C GLY A 7 40.31 -19.81 33.28
N LEU A 8 39.26 -19.38 33.98
CA LEU A 8 37.86 -19.53 33.55
C LEU A 8 37.63 -18.81 32.20
N PRO A 9 36.81 -19.39 31.31
CA PRO A 9 36.48 -18.79 30.02
C PRO A 9 35.68 -17.47 30.18
N PRO A 10 35.82 -16.52 29.23
CA PRO A 10 35.37 -15.13 29.37
C PRO A 10 33.85 -14.92 29.48
N PHE A 11 33.04 -15.97 29.37
CA PHE A 11 31.59 -15.88 29.63
C PHE A 11 31.24 -15.98 31.12
N MET A 12 32.15 -16.48 31.97
CA MET A 12 31.92 -16.63 33.42
C MET A 12 32.39 -15.43 34.26
N THR A 13 33.00 -14.41 33.65
CA THR A 13 33.38 -13.14 34.31
C THR A 13 32.43 -11.99 34.00
N SER A 14 31.43 -12.20 33.16
CA SER A 14 30.38 -11.21 32.94
C SER A 14 29.44 -11.20 34.15
N GLN A 15 29.69 -10.28 35.09
CA GLN A 15 28.63 -9.77 35.95
C GLN A 15 27.45 -9.47 35.04
N ALA A 16 26.30 -10.10 35.31
CA ALA A 16 25.05 -9.79 34.66
C ALA A 16 24.90 -8.27 34.67
N GLY A 17 25.12 -7.65 33.50
CA GLY A 17 24.91 -6.23 33.31
C GLY A 17 23.47 -5.98 33.69
N GLY A 18 23.27 -5.31 34.83
CA GLY A 18 21.96 -4.83 35.22
C GLY A 18 21.35 -4.05 34.05
N PRO A 19 20.02 -3.96 33.99
CA PRO A 19 19.35 -3.20 32.93
C PRO A 19 20.04 -1.84 32.79
N PRO A 20 20.30 -1.38 31.56
CA PRO A 20 21.08 -0.17 31.32
C PRO A 20 20.54 0.96 32.20
N PRO A 21 21.42 1.78 32.80
CA PRO A 21 20.98 2.89 33.63
C PRO A 21 20.00 3.70 32.79
N MET A 22 18.76 3.85 33.28
CA MET A 22 17.77 4.69 32.65
C MET A 22 18.36 6.09 32.58
N ALA A 23 18.90 6.45 31.41
CA ALA A 23 19.32 7.79 31.12
C ALA A 23 18.11 8.69 31.35
N SER A 24 18.29 9.65 32.27
CA SER A 24 17.28 10.64 32.64
C SER A 24 16.73 11.33 31.41
N GLY A 25 15.44 11.15 31.13
CA GLY A 25 14.76 11.95 30.10
C GLY A 25 13.43 11.43 29.58
N GLY A 26 13.12 10.13 29.74
CA GLY A 26 11.83 9.56 29.33
C GLY A 26 11.05 9.03 30.52
N SER A 27 9.88 9.62 30.83
CA SER A 27 8.94 9.03 31.79
C SER A 27 8.48 7.66 31.27
N PHE A 28 8.36 6.65 32.13
CA PHE A 28 7.81 5.33 31.77
C PHE A 28 6.48 5.43 31.01
N ALA A 29 5.66 6.44 31.34
CA ALA A 29 4.42 6.74 30.62
C ALA A 29 4.64 7.22 29.18
N GLN A 30 5.73 7.96 28.91
CA GLN A 30 6.12 8.35 27.55
C GLN A 30 6.55 7.12 26.74
N SER A 31 7.31 6.20 27.33
CA SER A 31 7.68 4.95 26.68
C SER A 31 6.45 4.09 26.35
N LEU A 32 5.52 3.92 27.29
CA LEU A 32 4.26 3.20 27.03
C LEU A 32 3.39 3.87 25.96
N GLY A 33 3.28 5.20 25.97
CA GLY A 33 2.57 5.95 24.94
C GLY A 33 3.21 5.80 23.55
N ALA A 34 4.54 5.78 23.51
CA ALA A 34 5.30 5.54 22.29
C ALA A 34 5.06 4.14 21.72
N PHE A 35 5.11 3.11 22.57
CA PHE A 35 4.76 1.74 22.20
C PHE A 35 3.32 1.62 21.68
N GLY A 36 2.34 2.22 22.37
CA GLY A 36 0.95 2.20 21.94
C GLY A 36 0.73 2.84 20.57
N THR A 37 1.41 3.97 20.30
CA THR A 37 1.35 4.64 19.00
C THR A 37 1.97 3.78 17.90
N MET A 38 3.11 3.15 18.16
CA MET A 38 3.76 2.24 17.21
C MET A 38 2.93 0.99 16.91
N LEU A 39 2.29 0.39 17.92
CA LEU A 39 1.39 -0.74 17.74
C LEU A 39 0.20 -0.37 16.84
N LYS A 40 -0.38 0.82 17.03
CA LYS A 40 -1.47 1.31 16.18
C LYS A 40 -1.04 1.48 14.72
N ILE A 41 0.17 1.99 14.48
CA ILE A 41 0.73 2.08 13.11
C ILE A 41 0.86 0.68 12.51
N GLN A 42 1.47 -0.26 13.24
CA GLN A 42 1.66 -1.65 12.76
C GLN A 42 0.34 -2.39 12.50
N GLU A 43 -0.66 -2.19 13.35
CA GLU A 43 -2.02 -2.71 13.16
C GLU A 43 -2.67 -2.12 11.90
N THR A 44 -2.52 -0.81 11.69
CA THR A 44 -3.07 -0.13 10.52
C THR A 44 -2.37 -0.60 9.23
N ILE A 45 -1.04 -0.78 9.24
CA ILE A 45 -0.30 -1.41 8.13
C ILE A 45 -0.89 -2.79 7.83
N SER A 46 -0.99 -3.64 8.85
CA SER A 46 -1.41 -5.04 8.71
C SER A 46 -2.85 -5.20 8.21
N THR A 47 -3.72 -4.22 8.50
CA THR A 47 -5.13 -4.25 8.07
C THR A 47 -5.35 -3.61 6.69
N ARG A 48 -4.54 -2.62 6.30
CA ARG A 48 -4.71 -1.86 5.05
C ARG A 48 -3.94 -2.42 3.87
N PHE A 49 -2.72 -2.89 4.08
CA PHE A 49 -1.85 -3.35 2.99
C PHE A 49 -2.42 -4.55 2.22
N PRO A 50 -2.99 -5.59 2.85
CA PRO A 50 -3.58 -6.70 2.12
C PRO A 50 -4.73 -6.31 1.18
N LYS A 51 -5.38 -5.16 1.41
CA LYS A 51 -6.46 -4.61 0.59
C LYS A 51 -5.96 -3.63 -0.48
N SER A 52 -4.66 -3.39 -0.54
CA SER A 52 -4.00 -2.35 -1.36
C SER A 52 -3.28 -2.92 -2.57
N LYS A 53 -3.62 -4.15 -2.99
CA LYS A 53 -3.03 -4.79 -4.17
C LYS A 53 -3.17 -3.92 -5.42
N VAL A 54 -2.12 -3.88 -6.23
CA VAL A 54 -2.08 -3.06 -7.45
C VAL A 54 -1.93 -3.97 -8.66
N PRO A 55 -2.76 -3.83 -9.70
CA PRO A 55 -2.64 -4.63 -10.91
C PRO A 55 -1.37 -4.23 -11.67
N TRP A 56 -0.75 -5.21 -12.31
CA TRP A 56 0.54 -5.03 -12.98
C TRP A 56 0.52 -3.99 -14.08
N LYS A 57 -0.62 -3.81 -14.76
CA LYS A 57 -0.81 -2.73 -15.74
C LYS A 57 -0.49 -1.35 -15.14
N ASP A 58 -0.95 -1.08 -13.92
CA ASP A 58 -0.73 0.19 -13.25
C ASP A 58 0.69 0.30 -12.67
N THR A 59 1.21 -0.80 -12.10
CA THR A 59 2.63 -0.88 -11.70
C THR A 59 3.56 -0.65 -12.88
N ARG A 60 3.23 -1.18 -14.07
CA ARG A 60 3.98 -0.98 -15.31
C ARG A 60 3.99 0.48 -15.74
N ILE A 61 2.87 1.18 -15.64
CA ILE A 61 2.81 2.63 -15.92
C ILE A 61 3.76 3.40 -15.00
N PHE A 62 3.76 3.06 -13.71
CA PHE A 62 4.67 3.64 -12.74
C PHE A 62 6.15 3.34 -13.02
N LEU A 63 6.48 2.10 -13.42
CA LEU A 63 7.86 1.74 -13.80
C LEU A 63 8.29 2.44 -15.10
N ARG A 64 7.41 2.56 -16.10
CA ARG A 64 7.73 3.23 -17.37
C ARG A 64 7.90 4.75 -17.24
N ALA A 65 7.41 5.34 -16.15
CA ALA A 65 7.62 6.74 -15.82
C ALA A 65 9.08 6.99 -15.40
N HIS A 66 9.81 7.77 -16.21
CA HIS A 66 11.26 7.93 -16.09
C HIS A 66 11.70 9.35 -15.67
N THR A 67 10.75 10.17 -15.23
CA THR A 67 10.99 11.48 -14.60
C THR A 67 10.18 11.59 -13.31
N ILE A 68 10.63 12.39 -12.35
CA ILE A 68 9.93 12.58 -11.06
C ILE A 68 8.51 13.09 -11.30
N GLU A 69 8.33 14.04 -12.23
CA GLU A 69 7.05 14.61 -12.60
C GLU A 69 6.11 13.57 -13.20
N SER A 70 6.62 12.75 -14.13
CA SER A 70 5.82 11.66 -14.72
C SER A 70 5.39 10.65 -13.66
N ILE A 71 6.29 10.27 -12.73
CA ILE A 71 5.97 9.36 -11.63
C ILE A 71 4.90 9.97 -10.73
N ARG A 72 5.06 11.24 -10.33
CA ARG A 72 4.10 11.94 -9.47
C ARG A 72 2.72 12.07 -10.10
N SER A 73 2.64 12.10 -11.43
CA SER A 73 1.38 12.17 -12.16
C SER A 73 0.62 10.83 -12.22
N THR A 74 1.27 9.72 -11.84
CA THR A 74 0.63 8.40 -11.88
C THR A 74 -0.42 8.24 -10.78
N PRO A 75 -1.54 7.54 -11.05
CA PRO A 75 -2.52 7.19 -10.02
C PRO A 75 -1.93 6.40 -8.87
N LEU A 76 -0.99 5.48 -9.17
CA LEU A 76 -0.28 4.69 -8.18
C LEU A 76 0.50 5.56 -7.19
N TYR A 77 1.23 6.57 -7.66
CA TYR A 77 1.93 7.49 -6.75
C TYR A 77 0.94 8.20 -5.82
N GLY A 78 -0.15 8.74 -6.37
CA GLY A 78 -1.18 9.41 -5.57
C GLY A 78 -1.79 8.50 -4.51
N PHE A 79 -2.10 7.25 -4.88
CA PHE A 79 -2.57 6.23 -3.95
C PHE A 79 -1.56 5.91 -2.86
N MET A 80 -0.29 5.72 -3.20
CA MET A 80 0.77 5.44 -2.25
C MET A 80 0.92 6.59 -1.23
N MET A 81 0.94 7.85 -1.68
CA MET A 81 1.01 8.99 -0.75
C MET A 81 -0.19 9.04 0.19
N TYR A 82 -1.40 8.77 -0.33
CA TYR A 82 -2.62 8.71 0.46
C TYR A 82 -2.57 7.58 1.50
N LEU A 83 -2.19 6.36 1.08
CA LEU A 83 -2.16 5.17 1.92
C LEU A 83 -1.19 5.35 3.10
N PHE A 84 0.03 5.84 2.84
CA PHE A 84 1.03 6.03 3.89
C PHE A 84 0.65 7.15 4.87
N LYS A 85 -0.03 8.20 4.38
CA LYS A 85 -0.63 9.21 5.25
C LYS A 85 -1.73 8.61 6.13
N GLU A 86 -2.63 7.82 5.55
CA GLU A 86 -3.73 7.16 6.26
C GLU A 86 -3.24 6.19 7.35
N VAL A 87 -2.12 5.52 7.09
CA VAL A 87 -1.47 4.59 8.03
C VAL A 87 -0.71 5.32 9.15
N GLY A 88 -0.50 6.63 9.04
CA GLY A 88 0.16 7.46 10.05
C GLY A 88 1.68 7.56 9.89
N LEU A 89 2.22 7.25 8.69
CA LEU A 89 3.65 7.40 8.38
C LEU A 89 4.02 8.80 7.86
N GLY A 90 3.03 9.68 7.71
CA GLY A 90 3.22 11.10 7.36
C GLY A 90 3.11 11.38 5.87
N ASP A 91 3.41 12.63 5.50
CA ASP A 91 3.34 13.13 4.13
C ASP A 91 4.63 12.80 3.37
N MET A 92 4.70 11.60 2.79
CA MET A 92 5.85 11.19 1.98
C MET A 92 5.90 11.94 0.65
N GLN A 93 7.10 12.08 0.09
CA GLN A 93 7.32 12.73 -1.21
C GLN A 93 8.48 12.08 -1.95
N LEU A 94 8.32 11.80 -3.25
CA LEU A 94 9.45 11.36 -4.09
C LEU A 94 10.38 12.55 -4.34
N VAL A 95 11.64 12.45 -3.91
CA VAL A 95 12.66 13.52 -4.06
C VAL A 95 13.81 13.14 -4.97
N GLY A 96 13.96 11.86 -5.31
CA GLY A 96 15.00 11.38 -6.20
C GLY A 96 14.55 10.15 -6.97
N TYR A 97 15.02 10.04 -8.21
CA TYR A 97 14.75 8.92 -9.10
C TYR A 97 15.99 8.59 -9.93
N ALA A 98 16.25 7.30 -10.08
CA ALA A 98 17.07 6.72 -11.14
C ALA A 98 16.43 5.37 -11.55
N PRO A 99 16.77 4.79 -12.71
CA PRO A 99 16.28 3.47 -13.08
C PRO A 99 16.52 2.46 -11.94
N MET A 100 15.47 1.76 -11.51
CA MET A 100 15.46 0.84 -10.36
C MET A 100 15.68 1.46 -8.97
N HIS A 101 15.77 2.79 -8.84
CA HIS A 101 15.99 3.45 -7.56
C HIS A 101 15.02 4.62 -7.34
N TYR A 102 14.30 4.57 -6.22
CA TYR A 102 13.38 5.63 -5.80
C TYR A 102 13.81 6.15 -4.44
N VAL A 103 13.82 7.47 -4.26
CA VAL A 103 14.16 8.10 -2.98
C VAL A 103 12.97 8.91 -2.49
N PHE A 104 12.39 8.47 -1.37
CA PHE A 104 11.29 9.15 -0.70
C PHE A 104 11.78 9.92 0.51
N ALA A 105 11.32 11.15 0.67
CA ALA A 105 11.52 11.94 1.87
C ALA A 105 10.22 12.03 2.68
N VAL A 106 10.34 12.06 4.01
CA VAL A 106 9.21 12.23 4.94
C VAL A 106 9.49 13.42 5.84
N PRO A 107 9.09 14.64 5.43
CA PRO A 107 9.18 15.83 6.25
C PRO A 107 8.40 15.64 7.57
N GLY A 108 9.02 15.97 8.70
CA GLY A 108 8.37 15.83 10.01
C GLY A 108 7.94 14.41 10.32
N CYS A 109 8.79 13.41 10.05
CA CYS A 109 8.44 12.00 10.16
C CYS A 109 7.80 11.66 11.52
N PRO A 110 6.54 11.18 11.54
CA PRO A 110 5.82 10.87 12.78
C PRO A 110 6.54 9.82 13.63
N VAL A 111 7.11 8.79 12.98
CA VAL A 111 7.82 7.69 13.67
C VAL A 111 9.02 8.20 14.45
N CYS A 112 9.76 9.13 13.87
CA CYS A 112 10.92 9.72 14.53
C CYS A 112 10.51 10.67 15.69
N SER A 113 9.25 11.12 15.75
CA SER A 113 8.68 11.89 16.87
C SER A 113 8.19 11.01 18.03
N ILE A 114 7.94 9.71 17.78
CA ILE A 114 7.48 8.75 18.80
C ILE A 114 8.56 8.50 19.87
N TYR A 115 9.84 8.55 19.49
CA TYR A 115 10.97 8.28 20.38
C TYR A 115 11.79 9.55 20.63
N PRO A 116 11.31 10.49 21.48
CA PRO A 116 12.00 11.77 21.71
C PRO A 116 13.38 11.58 22.37
N ALA A 117 13.55 10.55 23.20
CA ALA A 117 14.79 10.29 23.95
C ALA A 117 15.91 9.60 23.15
N LEU A 118 15.61 9.05 21.96
CA LEU A 118 16.62 8.47 21.09
C LEU A 118 17.23 9.57 20.21
N HIS A 119 18.55 9.72 20.28
CA HIS A 119 19.36 10.65 19.49
C HIS A 119 20.49 9.88 18.80
N ASP A 120 20.93 10.36 17.64
CA ASP A 120 22.02 9.79 16.84
C ASP A 120 21.81 8.33 16.43
N GLN A 121 20.53 7.97 16.21
CA GLN A 121 20.13 6.62 15.78
C GLN A 121 18.97 6.70 14.77
N LYS A 122 19.01 5.78 13.79
CA LYS A 122 17.92 5.55 12.83
C LYS A 122 16.78 4.81 13.52
N VAL A 123 15.66 5.49 13.71
CA VAL A 123 14.49 4.95 14.45
C VAL A 123 13.29 4.68 13.55
N CYS A 124 13.36 5.04 12.28
CA CYS A 124 12.21 5.03 11.38
C CYS A 124 12.03 3.64 10.67
N VAL A 125 12.25 2.55 11.43
CA VAL A 125 12.17 1.14 10.98
C VAL A 125 10.77 0.76 10.50
N ALA A 126 9.73 1.31 11.13
CA ALA A 126 8.34 1.08 10.71
C ALA A 126 8.09 1.59 9.29
N THR A 127 8.70 2.72 8.92
CA THR A 127 8.58 3.30 7.59
C THR A 127 9.34 2.46 6.56
N THR A 128 10.56 1.99 6.89
CA THR A 128 11.30 1.09 5.99
C THR A 128 10.57 -0.22 5.76
N ASP A 129 9.99 -0.82 6.81
CA ASP A 129 9.21 -2.06 6.71
C ASP A 129 7.95 -1.85 5.88
N ALA A 130 7.20 -0.77 6.13
CA ALA A 130 6.03 -0.44 5.33
C ALA A 130 6.38 -0.22 3.84
N LEU A 131 7.44 0.52 3.52
CA LEU A 131 7.86 0.69 2.12
C LEU A 131 8.25 -0.66 1.49
N HIS A 132 9.00 -1.50 2.20
CA HIS A 132 9.39 -2.81 1.71
C HIS A 132 8.18 -3.70 1.46
N ARG A 133 7.25 -3.78 2.43
CA ARG A 133 6.01 -4.57 2.31
C ARG A 133 5.13 -4.07 1.17
N PHE A 134 4.97 -2.76 1.00
CA PHE A 134 4.17 -2.22 -0.09
C PHE A 134 4.75 -2.62 -1.46
N PHE A 135 6.05 -2.40 -1.67
CA PHE A 135 6.69 -2.76 -2.94
C PHE A 135 6.70 -4.27 -3.18
N LYS A 136 7.08 -5.06 -2.17
CA LYS A 136 7.21 -6.51 -2.29
C LYS A 136 5.86 -7.23 -2.37
N GLU A 137 4.95 -6.93 -1.46
CA GLU A 137 3.68 -7.63 -1.35
C GLU A 137 2.65 -7.05 -2.31
N ASP A 138 2.49 -5.73 -2.37
CA ASP A 138 1.35 -5.09 -3.06
C ASP A 138 1.64 -4.72 -4.51
N LEU A 139 2.90 -4.40 -4.83
CA LEU A 139 3.36 -4.19 -6.21
C LEU A 139 4.01 -5.43 -6.83
N GLU A 140 4.29 -6.47 -6.04
CA GLU A 140 4.99 -7.70 -6.45
C GLU A 140 6.40 -7.43 -7.01
N LEU A 141 7.04 -6.37 -6.48
CA LEU A 141 8.39 -5.95 -6.82
C LEU A 141 9.37 -6.31 -5.70
N GLU A 142 10.24 -7.27 -5.97
CA GLU A 142 11.35 -7.56 -5.07
C GLU A 142 12.25 -6.34 -4.96
N CYS A 143 12.52 -5.89 -3.73
CA CYS A 143 13.24 -4.66 -3.47
C CYS A 143 13.99 -4.70 -2.13
N MET A 144 14.91 -3.75 -1.99
CA MET A 144 15.58 -3.43 -0.74
C MET A 144 15.23 -1.99 -0.36
N VAL A 145 14.89 -1.76 0.90
CA VAL A 145 14.61 -0.42 1.42
C VAL A 145 15.62 -0.08 2.50
N GLU A 146 16.24 1.08 2.37
CA GLU A 146 17.23 1.58 3.32
C GLU A 146 16.88 3.01 3.75
N GLU A 147 16.92 3.29 5.05
CA GLU A 147 16.91 4.65 5.56
C GLU A 147 18.31 5.27 5.34
N THR A 148 18.40 6.17 4.37
CA THR A 148 19.67 6.85 4.01
C THR A 148 19.97 8.04 4.90
N GLU A 149 18.96 8.80 5.30
CA GLU A 149 19.07 9.94 6.21
C GLU A 149 17.92 9.85 7.23
N CYS A 150 18.18 10.23 8.49
CA CYS A 150 17.17 10.27 9.54
C CYS A 150 17.20 11.64 10.22
N ALA A 151 16.04 12.21 10.51
CA ALA A 151 15.94 13.46 11.27
C ALA A 151 16.54 13.36 12.69
N LYS A 152 16.65 12.15 13.24
CA LYS A 152 17.28 11.86 14.53
C LYS A 152 18.78 11.59 14.45
N ASP A 153 19.31 11.39 13.24
CA ASP A 153 20.71 11.03 12.96
C ASP A 153 21.30 12.07 12.01
N SER A 154 21.39 13.33 12.48
CA SER A 154 21.95 14.51 11.77
C SER A 154 21.26 14.96 10.46
N GLY A 155 20.27 14.22 9.96
CA GLY A 155 19.51 14.59 8.75
C GLY A 155 18.53 15.73 8.99
N ALA A 156 18.26 16.54 7.96
CA ALA A 156 17.18 17.53 8.02
C ALA A 156 15.79 16.88 7.90
N VAL A 157 15.70 15.78 7.16
CA VAL A 157 14.48 15.03 6.84
C VAL A 157 14.83 13.54 6.74
N CYS A 158 13.90 12.65 7.10
CA CYS A 158 14.12 11.22 6.89
C CYS A 158 14.00 10.88 5.39
N LYS A 159 15.02 10.23 4.82
CA LYS A 159 15.04 9.79 3.42
C LYS A 159 15.21 8.28 3.32
N PHE A 160 14.39 7.66 2.50
CA PHE A 160 14.34 6.22 2.29
C PHE A 160 14.62 5.91 0.82
N LYS A 161 15.66 5.12 0.57
CA LYS A 161 16.02 4.63 -0.76
C LYS A 161 15.44 3.25 -0.97
N ILE A 162 14.69 3.10 -2.04
CA ILE A 162 14.13 1.83 -2.51
C ILE A 162 14.94 1.42 -3.73
N SER A 163 15.52 0.23 -3.69
CA SER A 163 16.27 -0.36 -4.79
C SER A 163 15.57 -1.61 -5.28
N LEU A 164 15.06 -1.60 -6.51
CA LEU A 164 14.35 -2.73 -7.10
C LEU A 164 15.32 -3.78 -7.60
N GLN A 165 14.95 -5.05 -7.47
CA GLN A 165 15.65 -6.15 -8.11
C GLN A 165 15.32 -6.15 -9.62
N PRO A 166 16.32 -6.08 -10.51
CA PRO A 166 16.07 -5.91 -11.94
C PRO A 166 15.18 -6.99 -12.56
N ILE A 167 15.37 -8.26 -12.21
CA ILE A 167 14.59 -9.38 -12.77
C ILE A 167 13.10 -9.23 -12.45
N SER A 168 12.76 -8.96 -11.18
CA SER A 168 11.37 -8.77 -10.75
C SER A 168 10.75 -7.53 -11.42
N ALA A 169 11.49 -6.43 -11.49
CA ALA A 169 11.02 -5.23 -12.18
C ALA A 169 10.78 -5.46 -13.68
N TYR A 170 11.68 -6.16 -14.38
CA TYR A 170 11.52 -6.46 -15.80
C TYR A 170 10.33 -7.38 -16.10
N GLN A 171 9.98 -8.29 -15.19
CA GLN A 171 8.79 -9.14 -15.36
C GLN A 171 7.49 -8.34 -15.43
N ILE A 172 7.41 -7.22 -14.72
CA ILE A 172 6.23 -6.34 -14.70
C ILE A 172 6.33 -5.24 -15.77
N LEU A 173 7.52 -4.65 -15.92
CA LEU A 173 7.81 -3.57 -16.86
C LEU A 173 7.57 -3.98 -18.33
N LEU A 174 8.03 -5.18 -18.71
CA LEU A 174 8.07 -5.64 -20.09
C LEU A 174 6.80 -6.40 -20.45
N ASP A 175 6.09 -5.90 -21.45
CA ASP A 175 4.98 -6.63 -22.08
C ASP A 175 5.47 -7.48 -23.27
N ASP A 176 4.55 -8.19 -23.92
CA ASP A 176 4.89 -9.06 -25.05
C ASP A 176 5.46 -8.29 -26.24
N ASN A 177 5.08 -7.03 -26.42
CA ASN A 177 5.64 -6.19 -27.48
C ASN A 177 7.09 -5.80 -27.18
N ASP A 178 7.40 -5.48 -25.93
CA ASP A 178 8.77 -5.19 -25.52
C ASP A 178 9.67 -6.41 -25.71
N LYS A 179 9.18 -7.61 -25.37
CA LYS A 179 9.89 -8.87 -25.62
C LYS A 179 10.12 -9.12 -27.11
N LEU A 180 9.16 -8.78 -27.97
CA LEU A 180 9.34 -8.84 -29.43
C LEU A 180 10.46 -7.91 -29.89
N ILE A 181 10.48 -6.67 -29.40
CA ILE A 181 11.53 -5.69 -29.72
C ILE A 181 12.91 -6.22 -29.29
N LEU A 182 13.03 -6.75 -28.06
CA LEU A 182 14.27 -7.35 -27.57
C LEU A 182 14.72 -8.58 -28.38
N SER A 183 13.77 -9.33 -28.94
CA SER A 183 14.06 -10.44 -29.87
C SER A 183 14.42 -10.01 -31.30
N GLY A 184 14.46 -8.71 -31.58
CA GLY A 184 14.74 -8.15 -32.91
C GLY A 184 13.55 -8.22 -33.89
N LYS A 185 12.33 -8.49 -33.39
CA LYS A 185 11.11 -8.54 -34.19
C LYS A 185 10.32 -7.24 -33.99
N ARG A 186 9.88 -6.63 -35.10
CA ARG A 186 9.01 -5.44 -35.04
C ARG A 186 7.57 -5.87 -34.70
N PRO A 187 6.96 -5.33 -33.62
CA PRO A 187 5.54 -5.53 -33.36
C PRO A 187 4.70 -4.92 -34.48
N GLN A 188 3.77 -5.68 -35.07
CA GLN A 188 2.98 -5.22 -36.22
C GLN A 188 1.83 -4.27 -35.84
N ALA A 189 1.39 -4.31 -34.57
CA ALA A 189 0.21 -3.59 -34.09
C ALA A 189 0.52 -2.22 -33.44
N ILE A 190 1.79 -1.78 -33.45
CA ILE A 190 2.22 -0.57 -32.74
C ILE A 190 2.58 0.55 -33.73
N GLU A 191 2.07 1.75 -33.46
CA GLU A 191 2.42 2.94 -34.23
C GLU A 191 3.87 3.39 -33.98
N GLN A 192 4.46 4.07 -34.96
CA GLN A 192 5.85 4.54 -34.89
C GLN A 192 6.19 5.38 -33.62
N PRO A 193 5.36 6.33 -33.13
CA PRO A 193 5.69 7.10 -31.94
C PRO A 193 5.74 6.23 -30.66
N GLU A 194 4.80 5.29 -30.52
CA GLU A 194 4.81 4.35 -29.39
C GLU A 194 6.03 3.43 -29.43
N LEU A 195 6.41 2.96 -30.63
CA LEU A 195 7.61 2.14 -30.81
C LEU A 195 8.88 2.89 -30.35
N VAL A 196 9.00 4.17 -30.70
CA VAL A 196 10.14 5.01 -30.28
C VAL A 196 10.17 5.15 -28.75
N SER A 197 9.03 5.42 -28.13
CA SER A 197 8.93 5.52 -26.66
C SER A 197 9.31 4.21 -25.97
N ARG A 198 8.90 3.06 -26.51
CA ARG A 198 9.28 1.74 -25.97
C ARG A 198 10.78 1.49 -26.08
N VAL A 199 11.38 1.78 -27.23
CA VAL A 199 12.83 1.64 -27.43
C VAL A 199 13.61 2.57 -26.48
N GLU A 200 13.12 3.78 -26.26
CA GLU A 200 13.69 4.71 -25.28
C GLU A 200 13.64 4.14 -23.86
N ILE A 201 12.49 3.63 -23.41
CA ILE A 201 12.34 2.98 -22.10
C ILE A 201 13.31 1.80 -21.97
N LEU A 202 13.38 0.91 -22.97
CA LEU A 202 14.31 -0.22 -22.97
C LEU A 202 15.78 0.23 -22.90
N THR A 203 16.11 1.39 -23.47
CA THR A 203 17.46 1.98 -23.40
C THR A 203 17.75 2.59 -22.03
N ILE A 204 16.78 3.29 -21.42
CA ILE A 204 16.88 3.84 -20.05
C ILE A 204 17.15 2.72 -19.05
N TYR A 205 16.46 1.60 -19.21
CA TYR A 205 16.62 0.40 -18.39
C TYR A 205 17.84 -0.45 -18.77
N LYS A 206 18.69 0.02 -19.70
CA LYS A 206 19.90 -0.69 -20.13
C LYS A 206 19.64 -2.11 -20.63
N LEU A 207 18.47 -2.36 -21.23
CA LEU A 207 18.19 -3.60 -21.94
C LEU A 207 18.65 -3.51 -23.40
N LEU A 208 18.53 -2.31 -23.99
CA LEU A 208 19.11 -1.97 -25.28
C LEU A 208 20.27 -0.99 -25.12
N ASP A 209 21.29 -1.16 -25.96
CA ASP A 209 22.35 -0.18 -26.18
C ASP A 209 22.54 0.05 -27.68
N ARG A 210 22.43 1.32 -28.12
CA ARG A 210 22.52 1.72 -29.54
C ARG A 210 21.66 0.88 -30.49
N GLY A 211 20.46 0.50 -30.06
CA GLY A 211 19.51 -0.30 -30.83
C GLY A 211 19.87 -1.79 -30.93
N LYS A 212 20.85 -2.27 -30.17
CA LYS A 212 21.20 -3.69 -30.02
C LYS A 212 20.91 -4.15 -28.60
N LEU A 213 20.78 -5.46 -28.42
CA LEU A 213 20.67 -6.05 -27.09
C LEU A 213 21.97 -5.80 -26.32
N SER A 214 21.85 -5.29 -25.10
CA SER A 214 22.97 -5.13 -24.17
C SER A 214 23.26 -6.43 -23.42
N ASP A 215 24.38 -6.52 -22.69
CA ASP A 215 24.71 -7.66 -21.84
C ASP A 215 23.60 -7.97 -20.81
N ILE A 216 22.98 -6.93 -20.24
CA ILE A 216 21.87 -7.07 -19.28
C ILE A 216 20.61 -7.58 -20.01
N GLY A 217 20.34 -7.06 -21.22
CA GLY A 217 19.25 -7.52 -22.06
C GLY A 217 19.41 -8.97 -22.48
N GLU A 218 20.63 -9.39 -22.80
CA GLU A 218 20.95 -10.77 -23.17
C GLU A 218 20.77 -11.71 -21.98
N ALA A 219 21.30 -11.35 -20.80
CA ALA A 219 21.08 -12.11 -19.58
C ALA A 219 19.59 -12.22 -19.24
N TYR A 220 18.82 -11.13 -19.38
CA TYR A 220 17.37 -11.18 -19.19
C TYR A 220 16.71 -12.17 -20.15
N MET A 221 17.01 -12.10 -21.46
CA MET A 221 16.40 -12.98 -22.46
C MET A 221 16.76 -14.46 -22.24
N GLN A 222 17.99 -14.75 -21.79
CA GLN A 222 18.46 -16.11 -21.53
C GLN A 222 17.83 -16.73 -20.27
N PHE A 223 17.72 -15.97 -19.18
CA PHE A 223 17.34 -16.52 -17.86
C PHE A 223 15.90 -16.23 -17.45
N ALA A 224 15.29 -15.15 -17.95
CA ALA A 224 13.98 -14.68 -17.47
C ALA A 224 12.96 -14.40 -18.57
N GLY A 225 13.39 -14.16 -19.81
CA GLY A 225 12.52 -13.79 -20.94
C GLY A 225 11.51 -14.87 -21.33
N SER A 226 11.80 -16.14 -21.02
CA SER A 226 10.96 -17.31 -21.31
C SER A 226 10.10 -17.76 -20.13
N MET A 227 10.16 -17.10 -18.97
CA MET A 227 9.32 -17.48 -17.83
C MET A 227 7.85 -17.19 -18.16
N PRO A 228 6.94 -18.19 -18.03
CA PRO A 228 5.52 -17.98 -18.25
C PRO A 228 4.95 -17.20 -17.06
N VAL A 229 4.72 -15.91 -17.26
CA VAL A 229 4.17 -15.04 -16.23
C VAL A 229 2.74 -14.67 -16.63
N LYS A 230 1.78 -14.98 -15.75
CA LYS A 230 0.38 -14.60 -15.96
C LYS A 230 0.11 -13.27 -15.26
N GLU A 231 -0.21 -12.26 -16.05
CA GLU A 231 -0.63 -10.96 -15.53
C GLU A 231 -1.93 -11.13 -14.73
N LYS A 232 -1.93 -10.65 -13.48
CA LYS A 232 -3.12 -10.65 -12.62
C LYS A 232 -3.98 -9.45 -13.00
N ILE A 233 -5.21 -9.72 -13.42
CA ILE A 233 -6.17 -8.69 -13.83
C ILE A 233 -7.21 -8.52 -12.73
N PHE A 234 -7.20 -7.36 -12.10
CA PHE A 234 -8.20 -6.93 -11.13
C PHE A 234 -8.26 -5.40 -11.12
N ASP A 235 -9.29 -4.85 -10.51
CA ASP A 235 -9.48 -3.40 -10.45
C ASP A 235 -8.51 -2.75 -9.46
N PRO A 236 -7.88 -1.62 -9.82
CA PRO A 236 -6.97 -0.93 -8.90
C PRO A 236 -7.72 -0.34 -7.71
N PRO A 237 -7.05 -0.20 -6.54
CA PRO A 237 -7.70 0.18 -5.29
C PRO A 237 -8.24 1.62 -5.29
N TRP A 238 -7.78 2.47 -6.21
CA TRP A 238 -8.25 3.84 -6.40
C TRP A 238 -9.38 3.98 -7.43
N LYS A 239 -9.80 2.91 -8.13
CA LYS A 239 -10.81 2.97 -9.20
C LYS A 239 -12.12 3.61 -8.73
N THR A 240 -12.61 3.21 -7.56
CA THR A 240 -13.85 3.76 -6.98
C THR A 240 -13.72 5.25 -6.68
N ALA A 241 -12.57 5.68 -6.15
CA ALA A 241 -12.30 7.09 -5.89
C ALA A 241 -12.21 7.93 -7.19
N GLU A 242 -11.65 7.37 -8.26
CA GLU A 242 -11.62 8.01 -9.58
C GLU A 242 -13.02 8.14 -10.19
N GLU A 243 -13.82 7.08 -10.11
CA GLU A 243 -15.21 7.11 -10.56
C GLU A 243 -16.01 8.18 -9.82
N LEU A 244 -15.88 8.26 -8.49
CA LEU A 244 -16.53 9.29 -7.68
C LEU A 244 -16.07 10.71 -8.06
N LYS A 245 -14.76 10.93 -8.21
CA LYS A 245 -14.22 12.22 -8.68
C LYS A 245 -14.78 12.57 -10.06
N SER A 246 -14.89 11.61 -10.96
CA SER A 246 -15.44 11.83 -12.30
C SER A 246 -16.92 12.23 -12.25
N ILE A 247 -17.73 11.60 -11.40
CA ILE A 247 -19.15 11.92 -11.21
C ILE A 247 -19.28 13.34 -10.61
N ILE A 248 -18.51 13.66 -9.56
CA ILE A 248 -18.53 14.98 -8.93
C ILE A 248 -18.12 16.07 -9.94
N SER A 249 -17.07 15.82 -10.74
CA SER A 249 -16.61 16.75 -11.78
C SER A 249 -17.63 16.97 -12.89
N LYS A 250 -18.43 15.96 -13.23
CA LYS A 250 -19.48 16.03 -14.26
C LYS A 250 -20.75 16.71 -13.76
N HIS A 251 -21.11 16.53 -12.49
CA HIS A 251 -22.41 16.97 -11.99
C HIS A 251 -22.40 18.28 -11.21
N GLY A 252 -21.24 18.83 -10.83
CA GLY A 252 -21.07 20.20 -10.28
C GLY A 252 -21.81 20.53 -8.97
N ALA A 253 -22.74 19.68 -8.53
CA ALA A 253 -23.61 19.87 -7.38
C ALA A 253 -23.84 18.53 -6.66
N PHE A 254 -23.63 18.56 -5.34
CA PHE A 254 -23.71 17.43 -4.41
C PHE A 254 -25.01 16.61 -4.49
N GLY A 255 -26.13 17.23 -4.88
CA GLY A 255 -27.46 16.60 -4.86
C GLY A 255 -27.72 15.58 -5.99
N ALA A 256 -27.15 15.79 -7.19
CA ALA A 256 -27.31 14.85 -8.31
C ALA A 256 -26.37 13.64 -8.18
N ALA A 257 -25.16 13.86 -7.66
CA ALA A 257 -24.16 12.81 -7.44
C ALA A 257 -24.58 11.79 -6.36
N PHE A 258 -25.33 12.21 -5.33
CA PHE A 258 -25.77 11.32 -4.25
C PHE A 258 -26.84 10.32 -4.68
N GLY A 259 -27.76 10.73 -5.56
CA GLY A 259 -28.82 9.87 -6.10
C GLY A 259 -28.29 8.74 -6.99
N GLU A 260 -27.29 9.04 -7.82
CA GLU A 260 -26.65 8.04 -8.68
C GLU A 260 -25.67 7.13 -7.91
N MET A 261 -25.00 7.68 -6.88
CA MET A 261 -24.11 6.94 -5.97
C MET A 261 -24.86 5.91 -5.13
N ALA A 262 -26.03 6.25 -4.58
CA ALA A 262 -26.85 5.32 -3.81
C ALA A 262 -27.37 4.14 -4.66
N ALA A 263 -27.74 4.41 -5.92
CA ALA A 263 -28.20 3.39 -6.86
C ALA A 263 -27.08 2.41 -7.24
N LYS A 264 -25.83 2.89 -7.37
CA LYS A 264 -24.71 2.04 -7.84
C LYS A 264 -24.07 1.22 -6.73
N VAL A 265 -23.97 1.75 -5.51
CA VAL A 265 -23.44 1.01 -4.35
C VAL A 265 -24.35 -0.16 -3.95
N GLN A 266 -25.67 -0.05 -4.12
CA GLN A 266 -26.60 -1.16 -3.94
C GLN A 266 -26.51 -2.22 -5.05
N SER A 267 -26.05 -1.86 -6.24
CA SER A 267 -25.97 -2.80 -7.38
C SER A 267 -24.74 -3.71 -7.37
N VAL A 268 -23.76 -3.46 -6.48
CA VAL A 268 -22.51 -4.24 -6.36
C VAL A 268 -22.55 -5.21 -5.17
N GLN A 269 -23.72 -5.48 -4.58
CA GLN A 269 -23.88 -6.63 -3.69
C GLN A 269 -23.81 -7.93 -4.50
N PRO A 270 -22.99 -8.93 -4.12
CA PRO A 270 -22.93 -10.19 -4.84
C PRO A 270 -24.28 -10.90 -4.76
N SER A 271 -24.98 -10.93 -5.90
CA SER A 271 -26.20 -11.71 -6.09
C SER A 271 -25.88 -13.18 -5.87
N ALA A 272 -26.38 -13.73 -4.77
CA ALA A 272 -26.38 -15.15 -4.49
C ALA A 272 -26.96 -15.93 -5.68
N THR A 273 -26.15 -16.82 -6.23
CA THR A 273 -26.46 -17.70 -7.34
C THR A 273 -27.67 -18.58 -7.00
N LYS A 274 -28.74 -18.45 -7.78
CA LYS A 274 -29.87 -19.39 -7.81
C LYS A 274 -29.40 -20.76 -8.31
N MET A 275 -29.66 -21.82 -7.55
CA MET A 275 -29.82 -23.18 -8.08
C MET A 275 -31.18 -23.75 -7.63
N PRO A 276 -31.96 -24.40 -8.51
CA PRO A 276 -33.15 -25.17 -8.15
C PRO A 276 -32.87 -26.70 -8.17
N PRO A 277 -33.84 -27.58 -7.86
CA PRO A 277 -34.25 -28.03 -6.53
C PRO A 277 -33.91 -29.52 -6.25
N THR A 278 -34.09 -29.92 -4.99
CA THR A 278 -33.99 -31.27 -4.38
C THR A 278 -34.71 -32.41 -5.12
N PRO A 279 -34.37 -33.69 -4.80
CA PRO A 279 -35.31 -34.47 -3.98
C PRO A 279 -34.71 -35.39 -2.89
N SER A 280 -35.46 -35.48 -1.79
CA SER A 280 -35.74 -36.63 -0.89
C SER A 280 -34.62 -37.36 -0.09
N VAL A 281 -34.80 -37.32 1.24
CA VAL A 281 -34.19 -38.11 2.33
C VAL A 281 -34.82 -39.53 2.43
N PRO A 282 -34.33 -40.51 3.23
CA PRO A 282 -34.53 -40.48 4.70
C PRO A 282 -33.46 -41.17 5.61
N SER A 283 -33.53 -40.82 6.92
CA SER A 283 -33.16 -41.63 8.12
C SER A 283 -31.67 -41.70 8.53
N THR A 284 -31.21 -41.53 9.78
CA THR A 284 -31.81 -41.63 11.14
C THR A 284 -30.85 -41.11 12.24
N SER A 285 -31.44 -40.74 13.38
CA SER A 285 -30.91 -40.74 14.76
C SER A 285 -30.12 -39.53 15.28
N SER A 286 -30.82 -38.81 16.17
CA SER A 286 -30.35 -37.76 17.06
C SER A 286 -30.45 -38.22 18.53
N VAL A 287 -29.45 -37.87 19.35
CA VAL A 287 -29.50 -37.82 20.81
C VAL A 287 -28.97 -36.45 21.25
N LEU A 288 -29.76 -35.76 22.08
CA LEU A 288 -29.49 -34.50 22.79
C LEU A 288 -29.33 -34.85 24.29
N PRO A 289 -28.71 -34.02 25.19
CA PRO A 289 -29.22 -32.68 25.48
C PRO A 289 -28.25 -31.56 25.98
N SER A 290 -28.72 -30.33 25.73
CA SER A 290 -28.77 -29.11 26.57
C SER A 290 -27.52 -28.48 27.21
N SER A 291 -27.23 -27.24 26.81
CA SER A 291 -27.03 -26.10 27.74
C SER A 291 -27.38 -24.77 27.06
N SER A 292 -28.02 -23.89 27.83
CA SER A 292 -28.76 -22.68 27.45
C SER A 292 -27.90 -21.42 27.41
N VAL A 293 -27.99 -20.64 26.32
CA VAL A 293 -27.48 -19.26 26.19
C VAL A 293 -28.60 -18.39 25.57
N PRO A 294 -28.90 -17.17 26.07
CA PRO A 294 -29.96 -16.31 25.53
C PRO A 294 -29.60 -15.64 24.19
N PRO A 295 -30.59 -15.28 23.34
CA PRO A 295 -30.34 -14.84 21.95
C PRO A 295 -30.17 -13.31 21.77
N VAL A 296 -29.51 -13.03 20.66
CA VAL A 296 -29.12 -11.78 19.95
C VAL A 296 -30.27 -10.80 19.68
N PRO A 297 -30.01 -9.48 19.44
CA PRO A 297 -30.79 -8.69 18.51
C PRO A 297 -30.08 -8.52 17.16
N SER A 298 -30.82 -8.91 16.13
CA SER A 298 -30.44 -8.97 14.72
C SER A 298 -30.43 -7.58 14.07
N ILE A 299 -29.53 -7.40 13.10
CA ILE A 299 -29.24 -6.18 12.30
C ILE A 299 -30.44 -5.70 11.43
N GLN A 300 -31.63 -6.30 11.55
CA GLN A 300 -32.82 -5.89 10.79
C GLN A 300 -33.66 -4.79 11.48
N GLU A 301 -33.47 -4.51 12.76
CA GLU A 301 -34.25 -3.47 13.47
C GLU A 301 -33.66 -2.04 13.41
N GLU A 302 -32.38 -1.87 13.06
CA GLU A 302 -31.80 -0.52 12.88
C GLU A 302 -32.13 0.08 11.50
N VAL A 303 -32.40 -0.76 10.50
CA VAL A 303 -32.70 -0.29 9.13
C VAL A 303 -34.13 0.25 9.02
N SER A 304 -35.07 -0.22 9.85
CA SER A 304 -36.43 0.32 9.95
C SER A 304 -36.47 1.67 10.69
N LYS A 305 -35.62 1.89 11.70
CA LYS A 305 -35.54 3.19 12.40
C LYS A 305 -35.00 4.33 11.53
N ILE A 306 -34.05 4.06 10.64
CA ILE A 306 -33.51 5.09 9.72
C ILE A 306 -34.50 5.43 8.59
N LYS A 307 -35.40 4.49 8.24
CA LYS A 307 -36.38 4.70 7.17
C LYS A 307 -37.58 5.55 7.60
N ASP A 308 -37.90 5.58 8.89
CA ASP A 308 -38.99 6.41 9.43
C ASP A 308 -38.54 7.84 9.79
N GLU A 309 -37.26 8.06 10.13
CA GLU A 309 -36.72 9.41 10.32
C GLU A 309 -36.54 10.20 9.00
N ALA A 310 -36.35 9.51 7.88
CA ALA A 310 -36.25 10.15 6.56
C ALA A 310 -37.60 10.62 5.99
N LYS A 311 -38.74 10.16 6.52
CA LYS A 311 -40.08 10.59 6.08
C LYS A 311 -40.62 11.80 6.85
N ASN A 312 -40.01 12.17 7.98
CA ASN A 312 -40.36 13.36 8.75
C ASN A 312 -39.48 14.58 8.46
N ALA A 313 -38.57 14.50 7.47
CA ALA A 313 -37.85 15.66 6.94
C ALA A 313 -38.74 16.52 6.00
N GLY A 314 -39.95 16.83 6.47
CA GLY A 314 -40.77 17.89 5.93
C GLY A 314 -40.12 19.23 6.23
N SER A 315 -39.74 19.93 5.17
CA SER A 315 -39.69 21.39 5.10
C SER A 315 -38.56 22.12 5.84
N PHE A 316 -37.32 21.92 5.35
CA PHE A 316 -36.25 22.93 5.51
C PHE A 316 -36.65 24.31 4.93
N ALA A 317 -37.60 24.32 3.98
CA ALA A 317 -38.24 25.53 3.46
C ALA A 317 -39.10 26.25 4.51
N GLU A 318 -39.81 25.54 5.42
CA GLU A 318 -40.53 26.16 6.54
C GLU A 318 -39.59 26.73 7.60
N LEU A 319 -38.43 26.10 7.83
CA LEU A 319 -37.43 26.58 8.78
C LEU A 319 -36.80 27.91 8.32
N ILE A 320 -36.55 28.07 7.02
CA ILE A 320 -36.08 29.35 6.44
C ILE A 320 -37.20 30.41 6.42
N ALA A 321 -38.45 30.01 6.18
CA ALA A 321 -39.59 30.94 6.23
C ALA A 321 -39.86 31.48 7.65
N LYS A 322 -39.59 30.69 8.69
CA LYS A 322 -39.71 31.13 10.11
C LYS A 322 -38.61 32.10 10.53
N MET A 323 -37.37 31.93 10.04
CA MET A 323 -36.27 32.85 10.36
C MET A 323 -36.38 34.21 9.67
N LYS A 324 -37.10 34.32 8.55
CA LYS A 324 -37.34 35.61 7.86
C LYS A 324 -38.47 36.46 8.47
N LYS A 325 -39.26 35.95 9.42
CA LYS A 325 -40.35 36.68 10.08
C LYS A 325 -39.98 37.27 11.44
N GLN A 326 -38.72 37.18 11.86
CA GLN A 326 -38.23 37.67 13.15
C GLN A 326 -37.27 38.88 13.06
N ASN A 327 -37.33 39.65 11.97
CA ASN A 327 -36.84 41.03 11.92
C ASN A 327 -37.98 41.97 11.54
#